data_AF-A0A1S3DTU7-F1
#
_entry.id   AF-A0A1S3DTU7-F1
#
_cell.length_a   1.000
_cell.length_b   1.000
_cell.length_c   1.000
_cell.angle_alpha   90.00
_cell.angle_beta   90.00
_cell.angle_gamma   90.00
#
_symmetry.space_group_name_H-M   'P 1'
#
loop_
_entity.id
_entity.type
_entity.pdbx_description
1 polymer ?
#
loop_
_entity_poly.entity_id
_entity_poly.type
_entity_poly.pdbx_seq_one_letter_code
_entity_poly.pdbx_strand_id
1 'polypeptide(L)'
;MIHLITLGLLLTVASVHCLYPSYSDVIKLTTSNFDDKVIKSDEVWIVEYYAPWCGHCQSFKDEYMKLATALKVCRNPLFVIIC
;
A
#
# COMPACT_ATOMS: atom_id res chain seq x y z
N MET A 1 26.35 -8.51 26.31
CA MET A 1 25.31 -9.38 25.72
C MET A 1 23.98 -8.65 25.48
N ILE A 2 23.44 -7.89 26.45
CA ILE A 2 22.15 -7.20 26.31
C ILE A 2 22.17 -6.12 25.20
N HIS A 3 23.29 -5.42 25.01
CA HIS A 3 23.46 -4.43 23.92
C HIS A 3 23.54 -5.02 22.50
N LEU A 4 23.94 -6.29 22.34
CA LEU A 4 23.93 -6.95 21.02
C LEU A 4 22.51 -7.40 20.64
N ILE A 5 21.71 -7.77 21.65
CA ILE A 5 20.33 -8.21 21.46
C ILE A 5 19.44 -7.00 21.10
N THR A 6 19.66 -5.84 21.70
CA THR A 6 18.93 -4.60 21.35
C THR A 6 19.28 -4.08 19.96
N LEU A 7 20.53 -4.21 19.50
CA LEU A 7 20.94 -3.86 18.14
C LEU A 7 20.36 -4.83 17.09
N GLY A 8 20.28 -6.11 17.42
CA GLY A 8 19.64 -7.13 16.56
C GLY A 8 18.13 -6.94 16.44
N LEU A 9 17.45 -6.60 17.54
CA LEU A 9 16.02 -6.33 17.55
C LEU A 9 15.67 -5.07 16.73
N LEU A 10 16.54 -4.06 16.73
CA LEU A 10 16.38 -2.84 15.94
C LEU A 10 16.49 -3.08 14.42
N LEU A 11 17.23 -4.12 13.98
CA LEU A 11 17.31 -4.52 12.58
C LEU A 11 16.07 -5.29 12.10
N THR A 12 15.35 -5.96 13.01
CA THR A 12 14.13 -6.73 12.67
C THR A 12 12.85 -5.89 12.63
N VAL A 13 12.84 -4.68 13.21
CA VAL A 13 11.68 -3.77 13.15
C VAL A 13 11.55 -3.00 11.82
N ALA A 14 12.52 -3.16 10.91
CA ALA A 14 12.42 -2.60 9.55
C ALA A 14 11.41 -3.36 8.66
N SER A 15 10.85 -4.49 9.11
CA SER A 15 10.05 -5.39 8.26
C SER A 15 8.61 -4.96 7.97
N VAL A 16 8.15 -3.78 8.42
CA VAL A 16 6.86 -3.23 7.96
C VAL A 16 7.06 -2.61 6.57
N HIS A 17 7.43 -3.45 5.61
CA HIS A 17 7.56 -3.05 4.21
C HIS A 17 6.18 -2.73 3.66
N CYS A 18 5.81 -1.45 3.67
CA CYS A 18 4.79 -0.99 2.75
C CYS A 18 5.28 -1.33 1.33
N LEU A 19 4.49 -2.12 0.59
CA LEU A 19 4.85 -2.52 -0.77
C LEU A 19 5.00 -1.28 -1.65
N TYR A 20 4.12 -0.29 -1.46
CA TYR A 20 4.12 0.98 -2.17
C TYR A 20 4.89 2.07 -1.42
N PRO A 21 5.74 2.85 -2.12
CA PRO A 21 6.44 3.98 -1.53
C PRO A 21 5.52 5.21 -1.39
N SER A 22 5.85 6.11 -0.47
CA SER A 22 5.06 7.32 -0.18
C SER A 22 4.98 8.33 -1.33
N TYR A 23 5.87 8.25 -2.32
CA TYR A 23 5.85 9.13 -3.50
C TYR A 23 4.94 8.61 -4.64
N SER A 24 4.38 7.41 -4.50
CA SER A 24 3.47 6.86 -5.51
C SER A 24 2.09 7.53 -5.45
N ASP A 25 1.34 7.46 -6.55
CA ASP A 25 -0.04 7.94 -6.64
C ASP A 25 -1.06 6.99 -5.99
N VAL A 26 -0.59 5.94 -5.30
CA VAL A 26 -1.43 4.92 -4.64
C VAL A 26 -1.86 5.43 -3.26
N ILE A 27 -3.14 5.25 -2.91
CA ILE A 27 -3.68 5.70 -1.63
C ILE A 27 -3.69 4.53 -0.63
N LYS A 28 -3.15 4.78 0.56
CA LYS A 28 -3.23 3.80 1.64
C LYS A 28 -4.62 3.77 2.25
N LEU A 29 -5.33 2.66 2.07
CA LEU A 29 -6.50 2.37 2.89
C LEU A 29 -6.13 1.57 4.13
N THR A 30 -6.99 1.70 5.12
CA THR A 30 -6.99 0.99 6.38
C THR A 30 -8.43 0.65 6.72
N THR A 31 -8.64 -0.32 7.60
CA THR A 31 -9.98 -0.64 8.11
C THR A 31 -10.70 0.59 8.66
N SER A 32 -9.96 1.55 9.22
CA SER A 32 -10.52 2.79 9.77
C SER A 32 -10.93 3.84 8.74
N ASN A 33 -10.46 3.77 7.49
CA ASN A 33 -10.76 4.78 6.47
C ASN A 33 -11.47 4.22 5.24
N PHE A 34 -11.60 2.89 5.15
CA PHE A 34 -12.19 2.21 4.01
C PHE A 34 -13.66 2.61 3.81
N ASP A 35 -14.45 2.56 4.87
CA ASP A 35 -15.88 2.90 4.79
C ASP A 35 -16.09 4.35 4.33
N ASP A 36 -15.32 5.28 4.90
CA ASP A 36 -15.46 6.70 4.58
C ASP A 36 -14.94 7.06 3.19
N LYS A 37 -13.86 6.43 2.73
CA LYS A 37 -13.24 6.73 1.43
C LYS A 37 -13.86 5.96 0.27
N VAL A 38 -14.21 4.70 0.49
CA VAL A 38 -14.66 3.79 -0.59
C VAL A 38 -16.17 3.63 -0.55
N ILE A 39 -16.73 3.21 0.59
CA ILE A 39 -18.15 2.83 0.67
C ILE A 39 -19.07 4.05 0.57
N LYS A 40 -18.69 5.16 1.20
CA LYS A 40 -19.48 6.40 1.20
C LYS A 40 -19.13 7.35 0.05
N SER A 41 -18.25 6.95 -0.87
CA SER A 41 -17.85 7.77 -2.02
C SER A 41 -18.74 7.48 -3.22
N ASP A 42 -19.08 8.53 -3.98
CA ASP A 42 -19.77 8.43 -5.27
C ASP A 42 -18.79 8.10 -6.42
N GLU A 43 -17.52 7.88 -6.09
CA GLU A 43 -16.48 7.61 -7.07
C GLU A 43 -16.21 6.11 -7.24
N VAL A 44 -15.68 5.73 -8.41
CA VAL A 44 -15.22 4.36 -8.65
C VAL A 44 -13.87 4.15 -7.96
N TRP A 45 -13.68 3.00 -7.32
CA TRP A 45 -12.41 2.61 -6.68
C TRP A 45 -11.89 1.31 -7.28
N ILE A 46 -10.58 1.22 -7.47
CA ILE A 46 -9.92 -0.05 -7.82
C ILE A 46 -9.13 -0.50 -6.60
N VAL A 47 -9.48 -1.69 -6.11
CA VAL A 47 -9.04 -2.16 -4.81
C VAL A 47 -8.10 -3.36 -4.96
N GLU A 48 -6.82 -3.19 -4.66
CA GLU A 48 -5.87 -4.31 -4.55
C GLU A 48 -5.73 -4.74 -3.08
N TYR A 49 -6.04 -6.01 -2.84
CA TYR A 49 -5.71 -6.71 -1.60
C TYR A 49 -4.40 -7.48 -1.83
N TYR A 50 -3.34 -7.12 -1.10
CA TYR A 50 -2.03 -7.74 -1.28
C TYR A 50 -1.36 -8.03 0.06
N ALA A 51 -0.41 -8.96 0.05
CA ALA A 51 0.48 -9.18 1.19
C ALA A 51 1.91 -8.74 0.83
N PRO A 52 2.63 -8.02 1.72
CA PRO A 52 3.95 -7.46 1.39
C PRO A 52 5.02 -8.52 1.11
N TRP A 53 4.80 -9.76 1.55
CA TRP A 53 5.65 -10.92 1.32
C TRP A 53 5.25 -11.76 0.09
N CYS A 54 4.15 -11.41 -0.59
CA CYS A 54 3.71 -12.14 -1.77
C CYS A 54 4.55 -11.74 -2.99
N GLY A 55 5.32 -12.69 -3.53
CA GLY A 55 6.18 -12.45 -4.70
C GLY A 55 5.42 -11.97 -5.93
N HIS A 56 4.21 -12.49 -6.18
CA HIS A 56 3.39 -12.05 -7.31
C HIS A 56 2.92 -10.59 -7.17
N CYS A 57 2.55 -10.17 -5.96
CA CYS A 57 2.18 -8.77 -5.68
C CYS A 57 3.39 -7.85 -5.85
N GLN A 58 4.58 -8.29 -5.43
CA GLN A 58 5.81 -7.53 -5.64
C GLN A 58 6.12 -7.31 -7.11
N SER A 59 5.92 -8.32 -7.96
CA SER A 59 6.09 -8.16 -9.41
C SER A 59 5.02 -7.27 -10.05
N PHE A 60 3.81 -7.23 -9.48
CA PHE A 60 2.71 -6.41 -10.02
C PHE A 60 2.75 -4.94 -9.59
N LYS A 61 3.44 -4.63 -8.50
CA LYS A 61 3.59 -3.29 -7.91
C LYS A 61 3.83 -2.19 -8.94
N ASP A 62 4.79 -2.39 -9.85
CA ASP A 62 5.19 -1.34 -10.80
C ASP A 62 4.10 -1.03 -11.82
N GLU A 63 3.36 -2.05 -12.27
CA GLU A 63 2.23 -1.88 -13.18
C GLU A 63 1.04 -1.21 -12.47
N TYR A 64 0.80 -1.57 -11.21
CA TYR A 64 -0.24 -0.94 -10.41
C TYR A 64 0.05 0.55 -10.13
N MET A 65 1.32 0.90 -9.91
CA MET A 65 1.75 2.30 -9.79
C MET A 65 1.53 3.09 -11.09
N LYS A 66 1.86 2.52 -12.26
CA LYS A 66 1.61 3.15 -13.56
C LYS A 66 0.11 3.38 -13.78
N LEU A 67 -0.71 2.40 -13.41
CA LEU A 67 -2.16 2.49 -13.50
C LEU A 67 -2.71 3.63 -12.62
N ALA A 68 -2.22 3.75 -11.38
CA ALA A 68 -2.59 4.85 -10.49
C ALA A 68 -2.23 6.22 -11.07
N THR A 69 -1.02 6.37 -11.63
CA THR A 69 -0.60 7.62 -12.28
C THR A 69 -1.44 7.92 -13.53
N ALA A 70 -1.73 6.92 -14.36
CA ALA A 70 -2.50 7.11 -15.59
C ALA A 70 -3.93 7.58 -15.32
N LEU A 71 -4.58 7.04 -14.28
CA LEU A 71 -5.96 7.37 -13.96
C LEU A 71 -6.12 8.59 -13.05
N LYS A 72 -5.02 9.15 -12.52
CA LYS A 72 -5.05 10.43 -11.78
C LYS A 72 -5.63 11.59 -12.61
N VAL A 73 -5.49 11.53 -13.94
CA VAL A 73 -5.95 12.58 -14.89
C VAL A 73 -7.43 12.40 -15.26
N CYS A 74 -7.89 11.16 -15.37
CA CYS A 74 -9.28 10.82 -15.62
C CYS A 74 -9.98 10.67 -14.27
N ARG A 75 -10.50 11.76 -13.70
CA ARG A 75 -11.22 11.81 -12.42
C ARG A 75 -11.86 10.45 -12.04
N ASN A 76 -11.13 9.70 -11.20
CA ASN A 76 -11.35 8.33 -10.68
C ASN A 76 -11.06 7.13 -11.57
N PRO A 77 -10.34 6.12 -11.04
CA PRO A 77 -10.44 5.59 -9.68
C PRO A 77 -9.20 5.75 -8.79
N LEU A 78 -9.45 5.82 -7.48
CA LEU A 78 -8.41 5.84 -6.44
C LEU A 78 -8.10 4.42 -5.96
N PHE A 79 -6.82 4.14 -5.73
CA PHE A 79 -6.26 2.79 -5.61
C PHE A 79 -5.90 2.41 -4.16
N VAL A 80 -6.15 1.15 -3.78
CA VAL A 80 -6.19 0.67 -2.38
C VAL A 80 -4.93 -0.02 -1.87
N ILE A 81 -4.74 0.05 -0.55
CA ILE A 81 -3.91 -0.80 0.31
C ILE A 81 -4.82 -1.50 1.33
N ILE A 82 -4.81 -2.84 1.38
CA ILE A 82 -5.13 -3.61 2.60
C ILE A 82 -3.97 -4.57 2.80
N CYS A 83 -3.28 -4.40 3.93
CA CYS A 83 -2.42 -5.43 4.53
C CYS A 83 -3.29 -6.32 5.41
#